data_AF-A0A101NL14-F1
#
_entry.id   AF-A0A101NL14-F1
#
_cell.length_a   1.000
_cell.length_b   1.000
_cell.length_c   1.000
_cell.angle_alpha   90.00
_cell.angle_beta   90.00
_cell.angle_gamma   90.00
#
_symmetry.space_group_name_H-M   'P 1'
#
loop_
_entity.id
_entity.type
_entity.pdbx_description
1 polymer ?
#
loop_
_entity_poly.entity_id
_entity_poly.type
_entity_poly.pdbx_seq_one_letter_code
_entity_poly.pdbx_strand_id
1 'polypeptide(L)'
;MCDVGRLREDMYVDSHAMTIDGRADTGSGAAFDVVNPATGEVFAQAPRCDRRQLDEACAAAERAYRRRRADSACRRRAPSGMGDVLERAAAAHWLAW
;
A
#
# COMPACT_ATOMS: atom_id res chain seq x y z
N MET A 1 -4.03 17.01 28.12
CA MET A 1 -3.57 17.68 26.89
C MET A 1 -2.65 16.70 26.21
N CYS A 2 -3.22 15.80 25.42
CA CYS A 2 -2.45 14.78 24.71
C CYS A 2 -1.56 15.51 23.71
N ASP A 3 -0.26 15.28 23.81
CA ASP A 3 0.72 15.84 22.90
C ASP A 3 0.55 15.15 21.53
N VAL A 4 -0.28 15.77 20.68
CA VAL A 4 -0.54 15.36 19.28
C VAL A 4 0.71 15.51 18.40
N GLY A 5 1.79 16.13 18.90
CA GLY A 5 3.06 16.24 18.19
C GLY A 5 3.78 14.91 18.07
N ARG A 6 3.90 14.15 19.16
CA ARG A 6 4.76 12.95 19.22
C ARG A 6 4.23 11.70 18.49
N LEU A 7 3.00 11.72 17.97
CA LEU A 7 2.42 10.58 17.25
C LEU A 7 2.62 10.66 15.72
N ARG A 8 3.21 11.74 15.18
CA ARG A 8 3.39 11.92 13.73
C ARG A 8 4.73 11.41 13.23
N GLU A 9 5.83 11.58 13.97
CA GLU A 9 7.15 11.14 13.54
C GLU A 9 7.37 9.61 13.64
N ASP A 10 6.86 8.95 14.68
CA ASP A 10 7.13 7.52 14.92
C ASP A 10 6.35 6.57 13.98
N MET A 11 5.25 7.05 13.38
CA MET A 11 4.48 6.31 12.38
C MET A 11 5.13 6.34 10.99
N TYR A 12 6.16 7.18 10.80
CA TYR A 12 6.67 7.55 9.48
C TYR A 12 7.94 6.82 9.03
N VAL A 13 8.57 6.03 9.91
CA VAL A 13 9.77 5.23 9.57
C VAL A 13 9.44 3.74 9.55
N ASP A 14 8.23 3.38 9.12
CA ASP A 14 7.93 1.98 8.83
C ASP A 14 8.39 1.67 7.40
N SER A 15 9.18 0.62 7.24
CA SER A 15 9.73 0.25 5.93
C SER A 15 8.58 -0.18 5.01
N HIS A 16 8.26 0.65 4.02
CA HIS A 16 7.19 0.37 3.07
C HIS A 16 7.61 -0.73 2.08
N ALA A 17 6.71 -1.67 1.79
CA ALA A 17 6.92 -2.74 0.81
C ALA A 17 5.90 -2.64 -0.33
N MET A 18 6.32 -3.01 -1.54
CA MET A 18 5.42 -3.26 -2.66
C MET A 18 4.69 -4.59 -2.46
N THR A 19 3.56 -4.77 -3.15
CA THR A 19 2.89 -6.07 -3.22
C THR A 19 2.95 -6.61 -4.64
N ILE A 20 3.64 -7.73 -4.84
CA ILE A 20 3.78 -8.41 -6.14
C ILE A 20 3.27 -9.84 -5.99
N ASP A 21 2.27 -10.23 -6.79
CA ASP A 21 1.69 -11.58 -6.78
C ASP A 21 1.21 -12.04 -5.38
N GLY A 22 0.71 -11.09 -4.58
CA GLY A 22 0.24 -11.33 -3.20
C GLY A 22 1.34 -11.42 -2.15
N ARG A 23 2.59 -11.11 -2.49
CA ARG A 23 3.76 -11.13 -1.60
C ARG A 23 4.30 -9.72 -1.36
N ALA A 24 4.80 -9.45 -0.16
CA ALA A 24 5.54 -8.23 0.14
C ALA A 24 6.91 -8.28 -0.53
N ASP A 25 7.29 -7.22 -1.23
CA ASP A 25 8.58 -7.06 -1.91
C ASP A 25 9.19 -5.69 -1.53
N THR A 26 10.41 -5.71 -0.99
CA THR A 26 11.12 -4.51 -0.48
C THR A 26 11.84 -3.71 -1.56
N GLY A 27 11.74 -4.12 -2.83
CA GLY A 27 12.55 -3.56 -3.91
C GLY A 27 13.94 -4.20 -3.97
N SER A 28 14.68 -3.81 -5.00
CA SER A 28 15.99 -4.39 -5.38
C SER A 28 17.16 -3.42 -5.19
N GLY A 29 16.90 -2.22 -4.66
CA GLY A 29 17.89 -1.18 -4.45
C GLY A 29 17.48 -0.17 -3.39
N ALA A 30 18.22 0.95 -3.32
CA ALA A 30 17.91 2.02 -2.40
C ALA A 30 16.50 2.57 -2.65
N ALA A 31 15.75 2.73 -1.56
CA ALA A 31 14.47 3.42 -1.57
C ALA A 31 14.62 4.87 -2.05
N PHE A 32 13.51 5.50 -2.43
CA PHE A 32 13.49 6.90 -2.86
C PHE A 32 12.59 7.75 -1.96
N ASP A 33 12.98 9.02 -1.81
CA ASP A 33 12.31 10.00 -0.99
C ASP A 33 10.90 10.31 -1.50
N VAL A 34 9.94 10.32 -0.59
CA VAL A 34 8.58 10.84 -0.79
C VAL A 34 8.50 12.22 -0.14
N VAL A 35 8.26 13.22 -0.97
CA VAL A 35 8.36 14.64 -0.61
C VAL A 35 6.97 15.25 -0.39
N ASN A 36 6.82 16.02 0.69
CA ASN A 36 5.60 16.76 0.97
C ASN A 36 5.47 17.92 -0.03
N PRO A 37 4.43 17.98 -0.88
CA PRO A 37 4.30 19.05 -1.87
C PRO A 37 4.06 20.44 -1.24
N ALA A 38 3.64 20.52 0.02
CA ALA A 38 3.39 21.78 0.71
C ALA A 38 4.66 22.37 1.36
N THR A 39 5.61 21.54 1.81
CA THR A 39 6.81 21.98 2.53
C THR A 39 8.12 21.74 1.78
N GLY A 40 8.13 20.80 0.82
CA GLY A 40 9.34 20.36 0.13
C GLY A 40 10.22 19.41 0.95
N GLU A 41 9.78 19.01 2.14
CA GLU A 41 10.55 18.12 3.02
C GLU A 41 10.23 16.64 2.73
N VAL A 42 11.24 15.79 2.88
CA VAL A 42 11.07 14.33 2.81
C VAL A 42 10.34 13.86 4.05
N PHE A 43 9.26 13.12 3.85
CA PHE A 43 8.50 12.56 4.96
C PHE A 43 8.55 11.02 5.01
N ALA A 44 8.79 10.33 3.89
CA ALA A 44 8.85 8.88 3.83
C ALA A 44 9.82 8.37 2.76
N GLN A 45 10.04 7.06 2.77
CA GLN A 45 10.80 6.32 1.78
C GLN A 45 9.92 5.27 1.11
N ALA A 46 9.97 5.20 -0.22
CA ALA A 46 9.28 4.19 -1.00
C ALA A 46 10.26 3.19 -1.63
N PRO A 47 9.94 1.88 -1.65
CA PRO A 47 10.80 0.87 -2.26
C PRO A 47 10.94 1.10 -3.76
N ARG A 48 12.15 0.89 -4.28
CA ARG A 48 12.45 1.06 -5.71
C ARG A 48 12.22 -0.24 -6.47
N CYS A 49 11.31 -0.18 -7.45
CA CYS A 49 11.04 -1.28 -8.37
C CYS A 49 12.09 -1.32 -9.50
N ASP A 50 12.68 -2.49 -9.74
CA ASP A 50 13.48 -2.74 -10.95
C ASP A 50 12.63 -3.27 -12.11
N ARG A 51 13.29 -3.47 -13.26
CA ARG A 51 12.63 -3.99 -14.46
C ARG A 51 12.06 -5.39 -14.26
N ARG A 52 12.79 -6.27 -13.57
CA ARG A 52 12.41 -7.68 -13.38
C ARG A 52 11.17 -7.77 -12.48
N GLN A 53 11.12 -6.97 -11.42
CA GLN A 53 9.99 -6.85 -10.50
C GLN A 53 8.76 -6.27 -11.21
N LEU A 54 8.96 -5.28 -12.07
CA LEU A 54 7.88 -4.75 -12.92
C LEU A 54 7.34 -5.83 -13.85
N ASP A 55 8.21 -6.58 -14.53
CA ASP A 55 7.81 -7.68 -15.41
C ASP A 55 7.07 -8.79 -14.64
N GLU A 56 7.51 -9.14 -13.42
CA GLU A 56 6.82 -10.08 -12.52
C GLU A 56 5.42 -9.58 -12.14
N ALA A 57 5.29 -8.30 -11.78
CA ALA A 57 4.01 -7.68 -11.43
C ALA A 57 3.03 -7.67 -12.61
N CYS A 58 3.50 -7.33 -13.82
CA CYS A 58 2.68 -7.38 -15.03
C CYS A 58 2.23 -8.82 -15.35
N ALA A 59 3.12 -9.80 -15.26
CA ALA A 59 2.78 -11.20 -15.48
C ALA A 59 1.77 -11.72 -14.43
N ALA A 60 1.92 -11.32 -13.16
CA ALA A 60 0.98 -11.66 -12.10
C ALA A 60 -0.41 -11.06 -12.34
N ALA A 61 -0.47 -9.79 -12.74
CA ALA A 61 -1.72 -9.12 -13.09
C ALA A 61 -2.43 -9.81 -14.26
N GLU A 62 -1.70 -10.24 -15.29
CA GLU A 62 -2.27 -10.96 -16.43
C GLU A 62 -2.90 -12.30 -16.02
N ARG A 63 -2.19 -13.10 -15.21
CA ARG A 63 -2.72 -14.36 -14.67
C ARG A 63 -3.98 -14.13 -13.83
N ALA A 64 -3.93 -13.14 -12.93
CA ALA A 64 -5.05 -12.79 -12.08
C ALA A 64 -6.26 -12.31 -12.87
N TYR A 65 -6.04 -11.51 -13.93
CA TYR A 65 -7.12 -11.03 -14.80
C TYR A 65 -7.88 -12.19 -15.45
N ARG A 66 -7.18 -13.17 -16.03
CA ARG A 66 -7.82 -14.33 -16.67
C ARG A 66 -8.71 -15.10 -15.68
N ARG A 67 -8.21 -15.36 -14.47
CA ARG A 67 -8.97 -16.05 -13.40
C ARG A 67 -10.17 -15.22 -12.92
N ARG A 68 -9.96 -13.93 -12.60
CA ARG A 68 -11.02 -13.02 -12.15
C ARG A 68 -12.10 -12.78 -13.21
N ARG A 69 -11.72 -12.81 -14.49
CA ARG A 69 -12.67 -12.70 -15.61
C ARG A 69 -13.58 -13.93 -15.73
N ALA A 70 -13.09 -15.12 -15.40
CA ALA A 70 -13.92 -16.32 -15.41
C ALA A 70 -14.86 -16.40 -14.19
N ASP A 71 -14.43 -15.91 -13.02
CA ASP A 71 -15.19 -16.02 -11.77
C ASP A 71 -16.05 -14.78 -11.48
N SER A 72 -17.33 -14.85 -11.85
CA SER A 72 -18.31 -13.77 -11.64
C SER A 72 -18.75 -13.61 -10.17
N ALA A 73 -18.63 -14.66 -9.35
CA ALA A 73 -18.96 -14.61 -7.93
C ALA A 73 -17.85 -13.90 -7.15
N CYS A 74 -16.59 -14.30 -7.37
CA CYS A 74 -15.42 -13.62 -6.83
C CYS A 74 -15.38 -12.13 -7.24
N ARG A 75 -15.67 -11.82 -8.51
CA ARG A 75 -15.70 -10.43 -9.00
C ARG A 75 -16.68 -9.54 -8.23
N ARG A 76 -17.86 -10.07 -7.88
CA ARG A 76 -18.89 -9.33 -7.14
C ARG A 76 -18.56 -9.17 -5.66
N ARG A 77 -18.01 -10.21 -5.02
CA ARG A 77 -17.67 -10.17 -3.58
C ARG A 77 -16.44 -9.33 -3.25
N ALA A 78 -15.40 -9.36 -4.09
CA ALA A 78 -14.11 -8.77 -3.74
C ALA A 78 -14.16 -7.25 -3.43
N PRO A 79 -14.88 -6.39 -4.21
CA PRO A 79 -14.98 -4.97 -3.90
C PRO A 79 -15.64 -4.68 -2.56
N SER A 80 -16.75 -5.37 -2.23
CA SER A 80 -17.45 -5.20 -0.95
C SER A 80 -16.55 -5.57 0.23
N GLY A 81 -15.83 -6.69 0.14
CA GLY A 81 -14.88 -7.09 1.18
C GLY A 81 -13.75 -6.07 1.39
N MET A 82 -13.27 -5.44 0.31
CA MET A 82 -12.29 -4.34 0.41
C MET A 82 -12.89 -3.11 1.11
N GLY A 83 -14.13 -2.75 0.75
CA GLY A 83 -14.87 -1.66 1.39
C GLY A 83 -14.99 -1.86 2.90
N ASP A 84 -15.39 -3.06 3.32
CA ASP A 84 -15.54 -3.37 4.75
C ASP A 84 -14.21 -3.22 5.53
N VAL A 85 -13.07 -3.55 4.91
CA VAL A 85 -11.75 -3.36 5.51
C VAL A 85 -11.40 -1.87 5.64
N LEU A 86 -11.65 -1.08 4.60
CA LEU A 86 -11.40 0.36 4.60
C LEU A 86 -12.24 1.09 5.65
N GLU A 87 -13.53 0.77 5.74
CA GLU A 87 -14.45 1.37 6.71
C GLU A 87 -14.03 1.05 8.16
N ARG A 88 -13.62 -0.19 8.43
CA ARG A 88 -13.10 -0.57 9.75
C ARG A 88 -11.80 0.17 10.10
N ALA A 89 -10.89 0.31 9.14
CA ALA A 89 -9.63 1.02 9.35
C ALA A 89 -9.87 2.51 9.61
N ALA A 90 -10.78 3.14 8.84
CA ALA A 90 -11.16 4.53 9.05
C ALA A 90 -11.80 4.72 10.43
N ALA A 91 -12.78 3.89 10.81
CA ALA A 91 -13.46 3.99 12.10
C ALA A 91 -12.50 3.87 13.30
N ALA A 92 -11.51 2.97 13.21
CA ALA A 92 -10.48 2.81 14.24
C ALA A 92 -9.63 4.07 14.43
N HIS A 93 -9.34 4.80 13.34
CA HIS A 93 -8.62 6.07 13.39
C HIS A 93 -9.48 7.22 13.96
N TRP A 94 -10.78 7.28 13.65
CA TRP A 94 -11.67 8.33 14.15
C TRP A 94 -11.99 8.22 15.65
N LEU A 95 -12.00 7.02 16.23
CA LEU A 95 -12.21 6.80 17.67
C LEU A 95 -10.97 7.09 18.54
N ALA A 96 -9.84 7.40 17.92
CA ALA A 96 -8.59 7.77 18.58
C ALA A 96 -8.43 9.29 18.78
N TRP A 97 -9.46 10.08 18.45
CA TRP A 97 -9.54 11.54 18.63
C TRP A 97 -10.66 11.94 19.59
#